data_AF-A0A8W8MJB6-F1
#
_entry.id   AF-A0A8W8MJB6-F1
#
_cell.length_a   1.000
_cell.length_b   1.000
_cell.length_c   1.000
_cell.angle_alpha   90.00
_cell.angle_beta   90.00
_cell.angle_gamma   90.00
#
_symmetry.space_group_name_H-M   'P 1'
#
loop_
_entity.id
_entity.type
_entity.pdbx_description
1 polymer ?
#
loop_
_entity_poly.entity_id
_entity_poly.type
_entity_poly.pdbx_seq_one_letter_code
_entity_poly.pdbx_strand_id
1 'polypeptide(L)'
;MVSLTIHSLCLTAAIFLTVSGQDLVTSSGCLYHGKVYPVGSFQASPCEPCQCTASGQAYCAVVDCFFGGCVDAVHDPNHCCPVCPNGRNCKAPDGTIIKHGDTYSTADMTCHCSHFGTHAECAYKLQPIQVVDHQVS
;
A
#
# COMPACT_ATOMS: atom_id res chain seq x y z
N MET A 1 48.71 60.74 -25.01
CA MET A 1 48.80 59.90 -23.79
C MET A 1 47.62 60.31 -22.93
N VAL A 2 46.43 59.72 -23.05
CA VAL A 2 45.99 58.50 -22.36
C VAL A 2 44.99 57.75 -23.25
N SER A 3 45.47 57.34 -24.43
CA SER A 3 44.95 56.15 -25.09
C SER A 3 45.69 55.00 -24.43
N LEU A 4 45.07 54.29 -23.46
CA LEU A 4 45.32 52.86 -23.13
C LEU A 4 44.68 52.36 -21.80
N THR A 5 44.11 53.18 -20.91
CA THR A 5 43.73 52.68 -19.56
C THR A 5 42.27 52.32 -19.29
N ILE A 6 41.29 52.59 -20.17
CA ILE A 6 39.87 52.25 -19.87
C ILE A 6 39.19 51.50 -21.03
N HIS A 7 39.98 50.73 -21.78
CA HIS A 7 39.51 49.52 -22.47
C HIS A 7 39.27 48.36 -21.47
N SER A 8 39.44 48.58 -20.16
CA SER A 8 39.40 47.55 -19.11
C SER A 8 38.07 47.42 -18.37
N LEU A 9 37.10 48.32 -18.62
CA LEU A 9 35.73 48.18 -18.07
C LEU A 9 34.71 47.63 -19.09
N CYS A 10 35.14 47.30 -20.30
CA CYS A 10 34.32 46.58 -21.28
C CYS A 10 34.30 45.05 -21.04
N LEU A 11 35.06 44.54 -20.05
CA LEU A 11 35.28 43.11 -19.83
C LEU A 11 34.43 42.48 -18.71
N THR A 12 33.69 43.25 -17.92
CA THR A 12 32.90 42.68 -16.80
C THR A 12 31.39 42.60 -17.09
N ALA A 13 30.94 42.98 -18.27
CA ALA A 13 29.50 43.02 -18.62
C ALA A 13 28.96 41.75 -19.34
N ALA A 14 29.70 40.64 -19.38
CA ALA A 14 29.24 39.43 -20.09
C ALA A 14 29.57 38.10 -19.39
N ILE A 15 29.87 38.08 -18.09
CA ILE A 15 30.19 36.83 -17.35
C ILE A 15 29.03 36.35 -16.47
N PHE A 16 27.88 37.03 -16.46
CA PHE A 16 26.69 36.54 -15.77
C PHE A 16 25.61 36.13 -16.76
N LEU A 17 25.19 34.86 -16.65
CA LEU A 17 24.06 34.20 -17.32
C LEU A 17 24.34 33.51 -18.67
N THR A 18 25.43 32.75 -18.75
CA THR A 18 25.28 31.39 -19.27
C THR A 18 25.41 30.43 -18.10
N VAL A 19 24.36 30.36 -17.27
CA VAL A 19 24.03 29.06 -16.66
C VAL A 19 23.60 28.21 -17.84
N SER A 20 24.58 27.67 -18.56
CA SER A 20 24.39 26.49 -19.36
C SER A 20 24.07 25.41 -18.33
N GLY A 21 22.80 25.33 -17.94
CA GLY A 21 22.17 24.12 -17.45
C GLY A 21 22.16 23.10 -18.59
N GLN A 22 23.35 22.79 -19.10
CA GLN A 22 23.63 21.47 -19.59
C GLN A 22 23.78 20.67 -18.31
N ASP A 23 22.64 20.22 -17.77
CA ASP A 23 22.61 18.91 -17.18
C ASP A 23 23.10 17.98 -18.31
N LEU A 24 24.42 17.82 -18.39
CA LEU A 24 25.01 16.68 -19.04
C LEU A 24 24.53 15.54 -18.15
N VAL A 25 23.32 15.06 -18.44
CA VAL A 25 22.77 13.83 -17.89
C VAL A 25 23.59 12.72 -18.54
N THR A 26 24.86 12.63 -18.16
CA THR A 26 25.57 11.37 -17.95
C THR A 26 24.89 10.72 -16.75
N SER A 27 23.62 10.32 -16.94
CA SER A 27 22.84 9.59 -15.97
C SER A 27 23.47 8.21 -15.87
N SER A 28 24.32 8.02 -14.88
CA SER A 28 24.52 6.69 -14.32
C SER A 28 23.29 6.23 -13.52
N GLY A 29 22.18 6.99 -13.54
CA GLY A 29 20.99 6.76 -12.73
C GLY A 29 19.89 7.83 -12.85
N CYS A 30 18.76 7.59 -12.18
CA CYS A 30 17.55 8.42 -12.20
C CYS A 30 17.36 9.17 -10.87
N LEU A 31 17.02 10.45 -10.93
CA LEU A 31 16.58 11.21 -9.75
C LEU A 31 15.08 10.95 -9.51
N TYR A 32 14.74 10.35 -8.36
CA TYR A 32 13.38 10.02 -7.98
C TYR A 32 13.15 10.30 -6.49
N HIS A 33 12.11 11.09 -6.15
CA HIS A 33 11.83 11.60 -4.80
C HIS A 33 13.08 12.16 -4.07
N GLY A 34 13.91 12.93 -4.79
CA GLY A 34 15.11 13.54 -4.24
C GLY A 34 16.30 12.59 -4.00
N LYS A 35 16.21 11.33 -4.43
CA LYS A 35 17.29 10.33 -4.36
C LYS A 35 17.73 9.90 -5.75
N VAL A 36 19.01 9.59 -5.92
CA VAL A 36 19.54 9.07 -7.20
C VAL A 36 19.63 7.54 -7.13
N TYR A 37 18.98 6.87 -8.08
CA TYR A 37 18.96 5.41 -8.21
C TYR A 37 19.76 4.97 -9.44
N PRO A 38 20.56 3.90 -9.39
CA PRO A 38 21.26 3.40 -10.57
C PRO A 38 20.28 2.90 -11.63
N VAL A 39 20.75 2.84 -12.88
CA VAL A 39 20.00 2.19 -13.98
C VAL A 39 19.70 0.75 -13.59
N GLY A 40 18.43 0.34 -13.69
CA GLY A 40 17.96 -0.95 -13.21
C GLY A 40 16.66 -0.84 -12.41
N SER A 41 16.24 -1.96 -11.82
CA SER A 41 15.05 -2.04 -10.98
C SER A 41 15.36 -1.56 -9.56
N PHE A 42 14.42 -0.88 -8.92
CA PHE A 42 14.53 -0.43 -7.53
C PHE A 42 13.16 -0.34 -6.86
N GLN A 43 13.11 -0.39 -5.54
CA GLN A 43 11.91 -0.11 -4.75
C GLN A 43 11.99 1.31 -4.16
N ALA A 44 11.06 2.18 -4.55
CA ALA A 44 10.92 3.48 -3.89
C ALA A 44 10.24 3.34 -2.52
N SER A 45 9.27 2.44 -2.44
CA SER A 45 8.60 1.98 -1.22
C SER A 45 8.18 0.51 -1.37
N PRO A 46 7.70 -0.17 -0.31
CA PRO A 46 7.15 -1.51 -0.43
C PRO A 46 6.03 -1.62 -1.49
N CYS A 47 5.26 -0.56 -1.70
CA CYS A 47 4.16 -0.49 -2.67
C CYS A 47 4.53 0.10 -4.03
N GLU A 48 5.78 0.49 -4.24
CA GLU A 48 6.16 1.26 -5.42
C GLU A 48 7.43 0.68 -6.05
N PRO A 49 7.29 -0.41 -6.82
CA PRO A 49 8.32 -0.89 -7.71
C PRO A 49 8.56 0.06 -8.87
N CYS A 50 9.84 0.26 -9.18
CA CYS A 50 10.30 1.17 -10.20
C CYS A 50 11.39 0.57 -11.09
N GLN A 51 11.51 1.11 -12.30
CA GLN A 51 12.56 0.84 -13.26
C GLN A 51 13.21 2.15 -13.68
N CYS A 52 14.51 2.30 -13.42
CA CYS A 52 15.33 3.38 -13.94
C CYS A 52 15.94 2.99 -15.30
N THR A 53 15.74 3.82 -16.32
CA THR A 53 16.31 3.62 -17.66
C THR A 53 17.64 4.36 -17.83
N ALA A 54 18.42 3.96 -18.84
CA ALA A 54 19.66 4.63 -19.22
C ALA A 54 19.45 6.09 -19.68
N SER A 55 18.21 6.46 -20.04
CA SER A 55 17.84 7.85 -20.35
C SER A 55 17.59 8.72 -19.10
N GLY A 56 17.75 8.17 -17.90
CA GLY A 56 17.53 8.89 -16.63
C GLY A 56 16.07 9.00 -16.21
N GLN A 57 15.16 8.23 -16.84
CA GLN A 57 13.73 8.23 -16.52
C GLN A 57 13.38 7.06 -15.60
N ALA A 58 12.63 7.34 -14.53
CA ALA A 58 12.09 6.34 -13.63
C ALA A 58 10.62 6.05 -13.99
N TYR A 59 10.31 4.77 -14.22
CA TYR A 59 8.95 4.27 -14.42
C TYR A 59 8.53 3.47 -13.21
N CYS A 60 7.50 3.93 -12.49
CA CYS A 60 7.04 3.31 -11.27
C CYS A 60 5.59 2.85 -11.41
N ALA A 61 5.25 1.76 -10.73
CA ALA A 61 3.88 1.29 -10.58
C ALA A 61 3.50 1.37 -9.11
N VAL A 62 2.34 1.96 -8.81
CA VAL A 62 1.79 1.95 -7.45
C VAL A 62 0.92 0.70 -7.31
N VAL A 63 1.21 -0.09 -6.29
CA VAL A 63 0.47 -1.31 -5.98
C VAL A 63 -0.71 -0.99 -5.09
N ASP A 64 -1.91 -1.28 -5.58
CA ASP A 64 -3.14 -1.26 -4.78
C ASP A 64 -3.38 -2.62 -4.12
N CYS A 65 -3.79 -2.60 -2.86
CA CYS A 65 -4.08 -3.80 -2.10
C CYS A 65 -5.55 -4.20 -2.23
N PHE A 66 -5.80 -5.49 -2.48
CA PHE A 66 -7.15 -6.03 -2.46
C PHE A 66 -7.71 -6.05 -1.03
N PHE A 67 -9.00 -5.74 -0.87
CA PHE A 67 -9.64 -5.70 0.45
C PHE A 67 -9.54 -7.04 1.18
N GLY A 68 -9.26 -6.94 2.48
CA GLY A 68 -8.73 -8.01 3.34
C GLY A 68 -9.49 -9.34 3.27
N GLY A 69 -8.75 -10.41 3.00
CA GLY A 69 -9.25 -11.79 3.07
C GLY A 69 -9.47 -12.31 4.50
N CYS A 70 -9.22 -11.51 5.53
CA CYS A 70 -9.30 -11.94 6.93
C CYS A 70 -9.64 -10.77 7.85
N VAL A 71 -10.12 -11.08 9.05
CA VAL A 71 -10.45 -10.08 10.09
C VAL A 71 -9.28 -9.74 11.01
N ASP A 72 -8.18 -10.48 10.91
CA ASP A 72 -6.97 -10.35 11.72
C ASP A 72 -5.74 -9.93 10.89
N ALA A 73 -5.98 -9.16 9.82
CA ALA A 73 -4.93 -8.66 8.96
C ALA A 73 -3.94 -7.77 9.74
N VAL A 74 -2.65 -7.98 9.50
CA VAL A 74 -1.56 -7.22 10.14
C VAL A 74 -0.83 -6.41 9.08
N HIS A 75 -0.55 -5.14 9.37
CA HIS A 75 0.28 -4.29 8.53
C HIS A 75 1.75 -4.46 8.94
N ASP A 76 2.57 -4.97 8.02
CA ASP A 76 4.02 -5.03 8.16
C ASP A 76 4.64 -3.88 7.35
N PRO A 77 5.45 -2.99 7.94
CA PRO A 77 6.11 -1.89 7.23
C PRO A 77 6.97 -2.30 6.02
N ASN A 78 7.40 -3.56 5.94
CA ASN A 78 8.21 -4.07 4.84
C ASN A 78 7.39 -4.67 3.69
N HIS A 79 6.09 -4.87 3.90
CA HIS A 79 5.17 -5.39 2.90
C HIS A 79 4.24 -4.27 2.43
N CYS A 80 3.91 -4.24 1.14
CA CYS A 80 2.95 -3.26 0.64
C CYS A 80 1.57 -3.47 1.27
N CYS A 81 1.10 -4.71 1.26
CA CYS A 81 -0.26 -5.05 1.64
C CYS A 81 -0.34 -5.74 3.00
N PRO A 82 -1.48 -5.60 3.71
CA PRO A 82 -1.73 -6.35 4.93
C PRO A 82 -1.64 -7.85 4.69
N VAL A 83 -1.06 -8.56 5.66
CA VAL A 83 -0.92 -10.02 5.64
C VAL A 83 -1.95 -10.67 6.56
N CYS A 84 -2.46 -11.82 6.16
CA CYS A 84 -3.34 -12.64 6.98
C CYS A 84 -2.52 -13.73 7.69
N PRO A 85 -2.10 -13.53 8.96
CA PRO A 85 -1.19 -14.46 9.64
C PRO A 85 -1.79 -15.86 9.82
N ASN A 86 -3.10 -15.95 9.95
CA ASN A 86 -3.84 -17.21 10.09
C ASN A 86 -4.54 -17.65 8.79
N GLY A 87 -4.15 -17.06 7.65
CA GLY A 87 -4.86 -17.24 6.38
C GLY A 87 -6.25 -16.64 6.40
N ARG A 88 -7.07 -17.05 5.44
CA ARG A 88 -8.42 -16.52 5.25
C ARG A 88 -9.34 -16.89 6.43
N ASN A 89 -10.08 -15.92 6.97
CA ASN A 89 -10.98 -16.15 8.09
C ASN A 89 -12.10 -15.09 8.12
N CYS A 90 -13.08 -15.33 8.97
CA CYS A 90 -14.22 -14.45 9.20
C CYS A 90 -14.55 -14.38 10.69
N LYS A 91 -15.33 -13.37 11.07
CA LYS A 91 -15.77 -13.14 12.44
C LYS A 91 -17.24 -13.52 12.61
N ALA A 92 -17.53 -14.32 13.63
CA ALA A 92 -18.89 -14.61 14.09
C ALA A 92 -19.47 -13.44 14.91
N PRO A 93 -20.81 -13.39 15.12
CA PRO A 93 -21.46 -12.30 15.86
C PRO A 93 -20.95 -12.10 17.30
N ASP A 94 -20.48 -13.17 17.95
CA ASP A 94 -19.88 -13.14 19.30
C ASP A 94 -18.41 -12.68 19.31
N GLY A 95 -17.82 -12.43 18.13
CA GLY A 95 -16.44 -12.03 17.95
C GLY A 95 -15.47 -13.18 17.67
N THR A 96 -15.92 -14.43 17.72
CA THR A 96 -15.06 -15.61 17.44
C THR A 96 -14.54 -15.58 16.01
N ILE A 97 -13.24 -15.83 15.83
CA ILE A 97 -12.60 -15.93 14.50
C ILE A 97 -12.68 -17.38 14.02
N ILE A 98 -13.28 -17.59 12.84
CA ILE A 98 -13.46 -18.90 12.21
C ILE A 98 -12.57 -18.96 10.97
N LYS A 99 -11.77 -20.01 10.84
CA LYS A 99 -10.95 -20.22 9.63
C LYS A 99 -11.86 -20.48 8.43
N HIS A 100 -11.41 -20.09 7.25
CA HIS A 100 -12.15 -20.35 6.02
C HIS A 100 -12.41 -21.85 5.83
N GLY A 101 -13.66 -22.19 5.48
CA GLY A 101 -14.13 -23.57 5.33
C GLY A 101 -14.59 -24.23 6.63
N ASP A 102 -14.27 -23.66 7.79
CA ASP A 102 -14.65 -24.23 9.08
C ASP A 102 -16.08 -23.82 9.49
N THR A 103 -16.61 -24.57 10.45
CA THR A 103 -17.90 -24.32 11.09
C THR A 103 -17.70 -24.15 12.59
N TYR A 104 -18.35 -23.16 13.17
CA TYR A 104 -18.37 -22.88 14.60
C TYR A 104 -19.80 -23.03 15.12
N SER A 105 -20.00 -23.72 16.23
CA SER A 105 -21.34 -23.96 16.79
C SER A 105 -21.38 -23.67 18.29
N THR A 106 -22.44 -23.01 18.72
CA THR A 106 -22.78 -22.76 20.12
C THR A 106 -24.10 -23.46 20.49
N ALA A 107 -24.59 -23.24 21.71
CA ALA A 107 -25.92 -23.70 22.12
C ALA A 107 -27.04 -23.06 21.26
N ASP A 108 -26.83 -21.83 20.79
CA ASP A 108 -27.87 -21.01 20.17
C ASP A 108 -27.72 -20.87 18.66
N MET A 109 -26.56 -21.20 18.09
CA MET A 109 -26.28 -20.89 16.68
C MET A 109 -25.20 -21.79 16.07
N THR A 110 -25.24 -21.92 14.75
CA THR A 110 -24.16 -22.51 13.95
C THR A 110 -23.73 -21.49 12.89
N CYS A 111 -22.44 -21.21 12.79
CA CYS A 111 -21.82 -20.29 11.85
C CYS A 111 -20.88 -21.02 10.91
N HIS A 112 -20.86 -20.63 9.63
CA HIS A 112 -19.95 -21.14 8.62
C HIS A 112 -19.12 -20.01 8.00
N CYS A 113 -17.84 -20.29 7.75
CA CYS A 113 -16.93 -19.33 7.13
C CYS A 113 -16.75 -19.58 5.63
N SER A 114 -17.67 -19.02 4.85
CA SER A 114 -17.72 -19.14 3.40
C SER A 114 -16.59 -18.40 2.67
N HIS A 115 -16.58 -18.51 1.34
CA HIS A 115 -15.55 -17.94 0.46
C HIS A 115 -15.72 -16.44 0.17
N PHE A 116 -16.66 -15.73 0.79
CA PHE A 116 -16.83 -14.30 0.51
C PHE A 116 -17.09 -13.53 1.80
N GLY A 117 -16.30 -12.47 2.01
CA GLY A 117 -16.46 -11.57 3.14
C GLY A 117 -15.66 -11.94 4.39
N THR A 118 -15.75 -11.04 5.36
CA THR A 118 -15.12 -11.09 6.69
C THR A 118 -16.12 -11.45 7.80
N HIS A 119 -17.38 -11.70 7.44
CA HIS A 119 -18.46 -12.03 8.37
C HIS A 119 -18.86 -13.50 8.18
N ALA A 120 -19.04 -14.22 9.27
CA ALA A 120 -19.52 -15.59 9.23
C ALA A 120 -21.02 -15.63 8.91
N GLU A 121 -21.44 -16.62 8.13
CA GLU A 121 -22.84 -16.89 7.82
C GLU A 121 -23.43 -17.77 8.93
N CYS A 122 -24.38 -17.26 9.70
CA CYS A 122 -24.87 -17.95 10.88
C CYS A 122 -26.38 -18.22 10.88
N ALA A 123 -26.76 -19.39 11.38
CA ALA A 123 -28.13 -19.85 11.56
C ALA A 123 -28.41 -20.12 13.04
N TYR A 124 -29.38 -19.41 13.62
CA TYR A 124 -29.79 -19.59 15.01
C TYR A 124 -30.64 -20.85 15.16
N LYS A 125 -30.36 -21.62 16.21
CA LYS A 125 -31.16 -22.77 16.60
C LYS A 125 -32.44 -22.23 17.23
N LEU A 126 -33.58 -22.51 16.59
CA LEU A 126 -34.89 -22.21 17.16
C LEU A 126 -35.03 -22.98 18.47
N GLN A 127 -35.10 -22.26 19.59
CA GLN A 127 -35.51 -22.88 20.85
C GLN A 127 -37.00 -23.24 20.74
N PRO A 128 -37.44 -24.41 21.22
CA PRO A 128 -38.87 -24.71 21.26
C PRO A 128 -39.56 -23.68 22.16
N ILE A 129 -40.52 -22.96 21.59
CA ILE A 129 -41.44 -22.10 22.35
C ILE A 129 -42.04 -23.00 23.44
N GLN A 130 -41.69 -22.76 24.70
CA GLN A 130 -42.42 -23.33 25.82
C GLN A 130 -43.79 -22.63 25.78
N VAL A 131 -44.79 -23.27 25.18
CA VAL A 131 -46.17 -22.84 25.34
C VAL A 131 -46.47 -23.04 26.82
N VAL A 132 -46.38 -21.95 27.60
CA VAL A 132 -46.84 -21.93 28.98
C VAL A 132 -48.35 -22.09 28.89
N ASP A 133 -48.81 -23.32 29.03
CA ASP A 133 -50.22 -23.67 29.13
C ASP A 133 -50.73 -23.04 30.43
N HIS A 134 -51.14 -21.77 30.37
CA HIS A 134 -51.93 -21.14 31.41
C HIS A 134 -53.27 -21.86 31.43
N GLN A 135 -53.34 -22.93 32.21
CA GLN A 135 -54.58 -23.56 32.61
C GLN A 135 -55.46 -22.48 33.24
N VAL A 136 -56.43 -21.97 32.47
CA VAL A 136 -57.50 -21.13 32.98
C VAL A 136 -58.40 -22.04 33.81
N SER A 137 -58.45 -21.73 35.10
CA SER A 137 -59.24 -22.41 36.13
C SER A 137 -60.74 -22.35 35.88
#